data_AF-A0A8T5RRX1-F1
#
_entry.id   AF-A0A8T5RRX1-F1
#
_cell.length_a   1.000
_cell.length_b   1.000
_cell.length_c   1.000
_cell.angle_alpha   90.00
_cell.angle_beta   90.00
_cell.angle_gamma   90.00
#
_symmetry.space_group_name_H-M   'P 1'
#
loop_
_entity.id
_entity.type
_entity.pdbx_description
1 polymer ?
#
loop_
_entity_poly.entity_id
_entity_poly.type
_entity_poly.pdbx_seq_one_letter_code
_entity_poly.pdbx_strand_id
1 'polypeptide(L)'
;MSEEWKHASWVSLIGQWAWIIGIISGVINVLIGFITIPFVIIGWGNPIWMIISGIIEILISFFIILPKFSLKCAKKDWDSLLNWVLPIGNIRFPWMLLWGFFVGIFGYGWGGLAVIIPSLVLLFAGPKPYEWKTIQ
;
A
#
# COMPACT_ATOMS: atom_id res chain seq x y z
N MET A 1 2.27 -31.50 6.79
CA MET A 1 2.34 -30.14 6.20
C MET A 1 1.12 -29.41 6.72
N SER A 2 1.28 -28.30 7.44
CA SER A 2 0.13 -27.41 7.70
C SER A 2 -0.46 -27.03 6.34
N GLU A 3 -1.76 -27.19 6.16
CA GLU A 3 -2.41 -26.71 4.94
C GLU A 3 -2.03 -25.25 4.75
N GLU A 4 -1.32 -24.97 3.66
CA GLU A 4 -0.93 -23.61 3.33
C GLU A 4 -2.23 -22.81 3.18
N TRP A 5 -2.34 -21.73 3.94
CA TRP A 5 -3.49 -20.85 3.90
C TRP A 5 -3.91 -20.56 2.46
N LYS A 6 -5.18 -20.84 2.11
CA LYS A 6 -5.71 -20.86 0.73
C LYS A 6 -5.35 -19.64 -0.12
N HIS A 7 -5.19 -18.46 0.51
CA HIS A 7 -4.90 -17.22 -0.20
C HIS A 7 -3.40 -16.83 -0.23
N ALA A 8 -2.53 -17.60 0.44
CA ALA A 8 -1.12 -17.26 0.63
C ALA A 8 -0.37 -16.98 -0.67
N SER A 9 -0.58 -17.81 -1.69
CA SER A 9 0.14 -17.71 -2.97
C SER A 9 -0.17 -16.39 -3.70
N TRP A 10 -1.46 -16.08 -3.91
CA TRP A 10 -1.83 -14.88 -4.65
C TRP A 10 -1.67 -13.60 -3.82
N VAL A 11 -1.86 -13.65 -2.50
CA VAL A 11 -1.59 -12.52 -1.58
C VAL A 11 -0.10 -12.20 -1.58
N SER A 12 0.77 -13.21 -1.54
CA SER A 12 2.22 -13.06 -1.70
C SER A 12 2.56 -12.45 -3.05
N LEU A 13 1.96 -12.97 -4.14
CA LEU A 13 2.22 -12.49 -5.50
C LEU A 13 1.85 -11.03 -5.67
N ILE A 14 0.66 -10.59 -5.25
CA ILE A 14 0.26 -9.19 -5.37
C ILE A 14 1.10 -8.32 -4.43
N GLY A 15 1.23 -8.73 -3.17
CA GLY A 15 1.90 -7.94 -2.14
C GLY A 15 3.38 -7.70 -2.42
N GLN A 16 4.11 -8.69 -2.96
CA GLN A 16 5.54 -8.52 -3.29
C GLN A 16 5.79 -7.53 -4.43
N TRP A 17 4.81 -7.34 -5.31
CA TRP A 17 4.90 -6.38 -6.43
C TRP A 17 4.24 -5.03 -6.11
N ALA A 18 3.61 -4.88 -4.94
CA ALA A 18 2.87 -3.67 -4.57
C ALA A 18 3.72 -2.39 -4.63
N TRP A 19 5.00 -2.46 -4.24
CA TRP A 19 5.92 -1.31 -4.33
C TRP A 19 6.22 -0.91 -5.79
N ILE A 20 6.33 -1.87 -6.71
CA ILE A 20 6.54 -1.58 -8.15
C ILE A 20 5.28 -0.96 -8.73
N ILE A 21 4.10 -1.48 -8.39
CA ILE A 21 2.83 -0.90 -8.83
C ILE A 21 2.70 0.54 -8.37
N GLY A 22 3.03 0.83 -7.10
CA GLY A 22 3.05 2.20 -6.57
C GLY A 22 4.08 3.11 -7.27
N ILE A 23 5.28 2.61 -7.59
CA ILE A 23 6.26 3.38 -8.37
C ILE A 23 5.73 3.68 -9.77
N ILE A 24 5.17 2.69 -10.48
CA ILE A 24 4.60 2.89 -11.82
C ILE A 24 3.48 3.94 -11.77
N SER A 25 2.61 3.86 -10.78
CA SER A 25 1.55 4.84 -10.53
C SER A 25 2.12 6.25 -10.33
N GLY A 26 3.12 6.40 -9.46
CA GLY A 26 3.74 7.69 -9.21
C GLY A 26 4.46 8.26 -10.45
N VAL A 27 5.11 7.42 -11.25
CA VAL A 27 5.72 7.82 -12.53
C VAL A 27 4.66 8.32 -13.51
N ILE A 28 3.54 7.61 -13.65
CA ILE A 28 2.42 8.02 -14.52
C ILE A 28 1.89 9.38 -14.06
N ASN A 29 1.70 9.60 -12.76
CA ASN A 29 1.22 10.86 -12.21
C ASN A 29 2.16 12.03 -12.51
N VAL A 30 3.48 11.81 -12.37
CA VAL A 30 4.50 12.82 -12.71
C VAL A 30 4.46 13.15 -14.21
N LEU A 31 4.38 12.13 -15.08
CA LEU A 31 4.33 12.33 -16.54
C LEU A 31 3.07 13.09 -16.96
N ILE A 32 1.89 12.71 -16.45
CA ILE A 32 0.63 13.40 -16.74
C ILE A 32 0.70 14.85 -16.23
N GLY A 33 1.26 15.07 -15.04
CA GLY A 33 1.47 16.42 -14.51
C GLY A 33 2.31 17.29 -15.45
N PHE A 34 3.44 16.79 -15.94
CA PHE A 34 4.26 17.53 -16.91
C PHE A 34 3.54 17.79 -18.24
N ILE A 35 2.80 16.80 -18.76
CA ILE A 35 2.05 16.94 -20.03
C ILE A 35 0.92 17.96 -19.90
N THR A 36 0.30 18.07 -18.73
CA THR A 36 -0.88 18.94 -18.49
C THR A 36 -0.55 20.35 -18.05
N ILE A 37 0.70 20.65 -17.61
CA ILE A 37 1.16 22.01 -17.27
C ILE A 37 0.81 23.07 -18.33
N PRO A 38 1.00 22.83 -19.65
CA PRO A 38 0.66 23.82 -20.68
C PRO A 38 -0.85 24.08 -20.82
N PHE A 39 -1.70 23.16 -20.34
CA PHE A 39 -3.16 23.18 -20.52
C PHE A 39 -3.94 23.66 -19.29
N VAL A 40 -3.24 24.22 -18.28
CA VAL A 40 -3.81 24.65 -16.98
C VAL A 40 -5.00 25.60 -17.09
N ILE A 41 -5.15 26.29 -18.23
CA ILE A 41 -6.28 27.20 -18.50
C ILE A 41 -7.63 26.45 -18.59
N ILE A 42 -7.64 25.14 -18.85
CA ILE A 42 -8.86 24.34 -19.15
C ILE A 42 -9.30 23.46 -17.97
N GLY A 43 -8.86 23.75 -16.75
CA GLY A 43 -9.50 23.29 -15.52
C GLY A 43 -9.61 21.78 -15.34
N TRP A 44 -8.48 21.09 -15.12
CA TRP A 44 -8.46 19.73 -14.59
C TRP A 44 -7.29 19.57 -13.61
N GLY A 45 -7.53 19.89 -12.32
CA GLY A 45 -6.57 19.69 -11.23
C GLY A 45 -5.31 20.55 -11.34
N ASN A 46 -4.62 20.79 -10.23
CA ASN A 46 -3.36 21.52 -10.24
C ASN A 46 -2.24 20.56 -10.73
N PRO A 47 -1.64 20.72 -11.93
CA PRO A 47 -0.62 19.79 -12.42
C PRO A 47 0.61 19.72 -11.51
N ILE A 48 0.89 20.80 -10.76
CA ILE A 48 1.92 20.82 -9.72
C ILE A 48 1.58 19.80 -8.63
N TRP A 49 0.30 19.69 -8.25
CA TRP A 49 -0.15 18.68 -7.29
C TRP A 49 0.04 17.26 -7.81
N MET A 50 -0.22 16.99 -9.10
CA MET A 50 0.01 15.66 -9.68
C MET A 50 1.49 15.25 -9.60
N ILE A 51 2.40 16.19 -9.89
CA ILE A 51 3.85 15.96 -9.80
C ILE A 51 4.25 15.70 -8.35
N ILE A 52 3.83 16.55 -7.41
CA ILE A 52 4.14 16.37 -5.98
C ILE A 52 3.60 15.03 -5.47
N SER A 53 2.34 14.72 -5.81
CA SER A 53 1.67 13.49 -5.42
C SER A 53 2.40 12.25 -5.94
N GLY A 54 2.79 12.24 -7.22
CA GLY A 54 3.56 11.13 -7.81
C GLY A 54 4.95 10.97 -7.19
N ILE A 55 5.64 12.07 -6.86
CA ILE A 55 6.92 12.00 -6.13
C ILE A 55 6.73 11.39 -4.74
N ILE A 56 5.73 11.86 -3.98
CA ILE A 56 5.44 11.32 -2.64
C ILE A 56 5.10 9.83 -2.71
N GLU A 57 4.29 9.43 -3.69
CA GLU A 57 3.93 8.03 -3.90
C GLU A 57 5.16 7.14 -4.19
N ILE A 58 6.08 7.60 -5.05
CA ILE A 58 7.33 6.89 -5.34
C ILE A 58 8.15 6.72 -4.05
N LEU A 59 8.27 7.80 -3.26
CA LEU A 59 9.03 7.78 -2.01
C LEU A 59 8.39 6.82 -1.00
N ILE A 60 7.08 6.85 -0.79
CA ILE A 60 6.38 5.93 0.11
C ILE A 60 6.53 4.48 -0.39
N SER A 61 6.37 4.26 -1.69
CA SER A 61 6.49 2.93 -2.30
C SER A 61 7.87 2.32 -2.07
N PHE A 62 8.92 3.11 -2.26
CA PHE A 62 10.30 2.65 -2.12
C PHE A 62 10.76 2.55 -0.66
N PHE A 63 10.49 3.56 0.18
CA PHE A 63 11.02 3.61 1.54
C PHE A 63 10.16 2.89 2.57
N ILE A 64 8.88 2.64 2.27
CA ILE A 64 7.93 2.08 3.24
C ILE A 64 7.33 0.78 2.71
N ILE A 65 6.66 0.81 1.55
CA ILE A 65 5.97 -0.38 1.03
C ILE A 65 6.96 -1.50 0.73
N LEU A 66 8.07 -1.21 0.04
CA LEU A 66 9.08 -2.22 -0.26
C LEU A 66 9.59 -2.94 1.02
N PRO A 67 10.23 -2.25 2.00
CA PRO A 67 10.85 -2.94 3.13
C PRO A 67 9.86 -3.50 4.15
N LYS A 68 8.72 -2.82 4.39
CA LYS A 68 7.79 -3.19 5.47
C LYS A 68 6.66 -4.09 5.01
N PHE A 69 6.27 -4.01 3.73
CA PHE A 69 5.15 -4.78 3.19
C PHE A 69 5.60 -5.81 2.16
N SER A 70 6.15 -5.38 1.02
CA SER A 70 6.41 -6.26 -0.12
C SER A 70 7.45 -7.35 0.16
N LEU A 71 8.55 -7.02 0.86
CA LEU A 71 9.53 -8.04 1.25
C LEU A 71 8.95 -9.06 2.25
N LYS A 72 7.99 -8.66 3.07
CA LYS A 72 7.31 -9.56 4.01
C LYS A 72 6.33 -10.46 3.30
N CYS A 73 5.57 -9.93 2.34
CA CYS A 73 4.73 -10.73 1.46
C CYS A 73 5.54 -11.76 0.68
N ALA A 74 6.67 -11.36 0.07
CA ALA A 74 7.55 -12.27 -0.69
C ALA A 74 8.09 -13.43 0.17
N LYS A 75 8.37 -13.15 1.45
CA LYS A 75 8.83 -14.15 2.42
C LYS A 75 7.69 -14.90 3.11
N LYS A 76 6.42 -14.56 2.80
CA LYS A 76 5.23 -15.06 3.50
C LYS A 76 5.30 -14.88 5.03
N ASP A 77 5.96 -13.81 5.48
CA ASP A 77 6.12 -13.45 6.89
C ASP A 77 4.87 -12.71 7.39
N TRP A 78 3.77 -13.47 7.48
CA TRP A 78 2.45 -12.95 7.85
C TRP A 78 2.42 -12.42 9.28
N ASP A 79 3.18 -13.03 10.18
CA ASP A 79 3.28 -12.61 11.57
C ASP A 79 3.90 -11.22 11.69
N SER A 80 4.94 -10.89 10.89
CA SER A 80 5.49 -9.54 10.86
C SER A 80 4.49 -8.52 10.32
N LEU A 81 3.63 -8.88 9.37
CA LEU A 81 2.62 -7.97 8.79
C LEU A 81 1.47 -7.71 9.76
N LEU A 82 0.96 -8.76 10.42
CA LEU A 82 -0.11 -8.65 11.42
C LEU A 82 0.36 -7.93 12.69
N ASN A 83 1.66 -7.95 13.00
CA ASN A 83 2.24 -7.18 14.11
C ASN A 83 2.74 -5.79 13.70
N TRP A 84 2.71 -5.44 12.41
CA TRP A 84 3.02 -4.08 11.97
C TRP A 84 1.81 -3.17 12.22
N VAL A 85 1.72 -2.67 13.46
CA VAL A 85 0.56 -1.91 13.95
C VAL A 85 0.94 -0.56 14.57
N LEU A 86 0.01 0.37 14.50
CA LEU A 86 -0.01 1.64 15.21
C LEU A 86 -0.94 1.49 16.43
N PRO A 87 -0.41 1.48 17.67
CA PRO A 87 -1.26 1.48 18.85
C PRO A 87 -1.91 2.85 19.04
N ILE A 88 -3.25 2.88 19.13
CA ILE A 88 -4.06 4.08 19.40
C ILE A 88 -4.93 3.75 20.62
N GLY A 89 -4.42 4.06 21.81
CA GLY A 89 -5.03 3.62 23.07
C GLY A 89 -5.14 2.10 23.14
N ASN A 90 -6.35 1.57 23.26
CA ASN A 90 -6.62 0.13 23.28
C ASN A 90 -6.88 -0.49 21.88
N ILE A 91 -6.66 0.28 20.80
CA ILE A 91 -6.86 -0.20 19.42
C ILE A 91 -5.49 -0.44 18.78
N ARG A 92 -5.33 -1.59 18.11
CA ARG A 92 -4.20 -1.89 17.23
C ARG A 92 -4.63 -1.61 15.80
N PHE A 93 -4.18 -0.49 15.24
CA PHE A 93 -4.48 -0.14 13.85
C PHE A 93 -3.40 -0.71 12.91
N PRO A 94 -3.73 -1.46 11.86
CA PRO A 94 -2.74 -2.07 10.99
C PRO A 94 -2.08 -1.03 10.06
N TRP A 95 -0.75 -0.89 10.15
CA TRP A 95 0.01 0.07 9.33
C TRP A 95 -0.13 -0.20 7.84
N MET A 96 -0.28 -1.46 7.44
CA MET A 96 -0.46 -1.84 6.03
C MET A 96 -1.73 -1.23 5.41
N LEU A 97 -2.83 -1.08 6.16
CA LEU A 97 -4.01 -0.36 5.67
C LEU A 97 -3.75 1.15 5.60
N LEU A 98 -3.08 1.72 6.61
CA LEU A 98 -2.78 3.15 6.62
C LEU A 98 -1.94 3.55 5.41
N TRP A 99 -0.85 2.81 5.16
CA TRP A 99 0.04 3.06 4.04
C TRP A 99 -0.63 2.73 2.70
N GLY A 100 -1.43 1.67 2.62
CA GLY A 100 -2.24 1.40 1.43
C GLY A 100 -3.18 2.55 1.09
N PHE A 101 -3.79 3.17 2.09
CA PHE A 101 -4.64 4.36 1.91
C PHE A 101 -3.83 5.59 1.47
N PHE A 102 -2.66 5.85 2.05
CA PHE A 102 -1.78 6.93 1.60
C PHE A 102 -1.32 6.76 0.15
N VAL A 103 -0.88 5.56 -0.22
CA VAL A 103 -0.53 5.24 -1.62
C VAL A 103 -1.77 5.38 -2.51
N GLY A 104 -2.96 5.00 -2.02
CA GLY A 104 -4.22 5.22 -2.71
C GLY A 104 -4.51 6.70 -2.95
N ILE A 105 -4.33 7.58 -1.96
CA ILE A 105 -4.53 9.02 -2.13
C ILE A 105 -3.53 9.59 -3.14
N PHE A 106 -2.24 9.31 -2.95
CA PHE A 106 -1.20 9.91 -3.77
C PHE A 106 -1.12 9.31 -5.18
N GLY A 107 -1.58 8.06 -5.33
CA GLY A 107 -1.70 7.30 -6.56
C GLY A 107 -3.06 7.34 -7.23
N TYR A 108 -3.89 8.33 -6.90
CA TYR A 108 -5.21 8.55 -7.52
C TYR A 108 -6.08 7.27 -7.56
N GLY A 109 -6.11 6.56 -6.43
CA GLY A 109 -6.89 5.37 -6.15
C GLY A 109 -6.15 4.07 -6.41
N TRP A 110 -5.72 3.85 -7.66
CA TRP A 110 -5.29 2.52 -8.11
C TRP A 110 -3.90 2.11 -7.59
N GLY A 111 -2.99 3.06 -7.37
CA GLY A 111 -1.66 2.77 -6.82
C GLY A 111 -1.68 2.06 -5.46
N GLY A 112 -2.69 2.35 -4.63
CA GLY A 112 -2.83 1.76 -3.29
C GLY A 112 -3.47 0.37 -3.26
N LEU A 113 -4.16 -0.05 -4.33
CA LEU A 113 -4.94 -1.28 -4.33
C LEU A 113 -4.08 -2.54 -4.10
N ALA A 114 -2.85 -2.53 -4.63
CA ALA A 114 -1.91 -3.64 -4.46
C ALA A 114 -1.42 -3.81 -3.00
N VAL A 115 -1.62 -2.81 -2.14
CA VAL A 115 -1.39 -2.89 -0.70
C VAL A 115 -2.69 -3.18 0.04
N ILE A 116 -3.77 -2.46 -0.29
CA ILE A 116 -5.06 -2.56 0.40
C ILE A 116 -5.67 -3.96 0.26
N ILE A 117 -5.72 -4.52 -0.96
CA ILE A 117 -6.38 -5.81 -1.19
C ILE A 117 -5.70 -6.93 -0.39
N PRO A 118 -4.37 -7.14 -0.48
CA PRO A 118 -3.72 -8.17 0.34
C PRO A 118 -3.84 -7.89 1.84
N SER A 119 -3.81 -6.62 2.25
CA SER A 119 -3.98 -6.23 3.66
C SER A 119 -5.36 -6.61 4.21
N LEU A 120 -6.44 -6.33 3.48
CA LEU A 120 -7.79 -6.72 3.89
C LEU A 120 -7.90 -8.24 4.01
N VAL A 121 -7.36 -8.97 3.04
CA VAL A 121 -7.38 -10.43 3.07
C VAL A 121 -6.57 -10.98 4.25
N LEU A 122 -5.41 -10.40 4.57
CA LEU A 122 -4.64 -10.77 5.75
C LEU A 122 -5.38 -10.51 7.06
N LEU A 123 -6.13 -9.41 7.17
CA LEU A 123 -6.83 -9.04 8.41
C LEU A 123 -8.08 -9.88 8.68
N PHE A 124 -8.85 -10.17 7.62
CA PHE A 124 -10.17 -10.80 7.77
C PHE A 124 -10.18 -12.29 7.42
N ALA A 125 -9.25 -12.71 6.56
CA ALA A 125 -9.17 -14.08 6.09
C ALA A 125 -7.76 -14.65 6.26
N GLY A 126 -6.88 -14.02 7.05
CA GLY A 126 -5.48 -14.40 7.20
C GLY A 126 -5.27 -15.78 7.81
N PRO A 127 -4.01 -16.26 7.85
CA PRO A 127 -3.66 -17.55 8.44
C PRO A 127 -3.89 -17.59 9.97
N LYS A 128 -4.02 -16.42 10.60
CA LYS A 128 -4.29 -16.24 12.03
C LYS A 128 -5.27 -15.07 12.21
N PRO A 129 -6.11 -15.09 13.25
CA PRO A 129 -6.99 -13.97 13.55
C PRO A 129 -6.18 -12.72 13.92
N TYR A 130 -6.58 -11.56 13.39
CA TYR A 130 -5.98 -10.29 13.76
C TYR A 130 -6.50 -9.79 15.11
N GLU A 131 -5.59 -9.39 15.99
CA GLU A 131 -5.92 -8.82 17.29
C GLU A 131 -6.12 -7.30 17.17
N TRP A 132 -7.38 -6.86 17.16
CA TRP A 132 -7.74 -5.44 17.08
C TRP A 132 -7.49 -4.64 18.35
N LYS A 133 -7.27 -5.33 19.49
CA LYS A 133 -7.07 -4.70 20.79
C LYS A 133 -5.65 -4.90 21.30
N THR A 134 -5.14 -3.90 22.00
CA THR A 134 -3.87 -4.03 22.72
C THR A 134 -4.12 -4.92 23.93
N ILE A 135 -3.44 -6.06 24.03
CA ILE A 135 -3.48 -6.87 25.25
C ILE A 135 -2.69 -6.07 26.29
N GLN A 136 -3.40 -5.48 27.26
CA GLN A 136 -2.80 -4.88 28.46
C GLN A 136 -2.48 -5.96 29.49
#